data_AF-V2X222-F1
#
_entry.id   AF-V2X222-F1
#
_cell.length_a   1.000
_cell.length_b   1.000
_cell.length_c   1.000
_cell.angle_alpha   90.00
_cell.angle_beta   90.00
_cell.angle_gamma   90.00
#
_symmetry.space_group_name_H-M   'P 1'
#
loop_
_entity.id
_entity.type
_entity.pdbx_description
1 polymer ?
#
loop_
_entity_poly.entity_id
_entity_poly.type
_entity_poly.pdbx_seq_one_letter_code
_entity_poly.pdbx_strand_id
1 'polypeptide(L)'
;MVMTTVRSESQLVEHTLPPTSSIRSGPSNYDVSTIKGNISDEAKRFVLDLFYYYVGTQDGCFGASVGRRLKLVEAEILLRNGKASQGRTVFEVDIERDMCNPLKTLHGACATYLVGPCTISTLGLLGAALGIDGTGVSQSVNVTWHQPAKMGCRLRVVSTSIFINGRIRTSHCELWDKDQDVLCISAIHSTVNTFRSTLDRAKM
;
A
#
# COMPACT_ATOMS: atom_id res chain seq x y z
N MET A 1 15.29 36.05 -43.69
CA MET A 1 14.76 34.72 -44.05
C MET A 1 15.70 33.68 -43.46
N VAL A 2 15.39 33.19 -42.26
CA VAL A 2 16.14 32.11 -41.61
C VAL A 2 15.10 31.06 -41.23
N MET A 3 15.21 29.89 -41.85
CA MET A 3 14.29 28.77 -41.67
C MET A 3 14.39 28.24 -40.24
N THR A 4 13.27 28.23 -39.53
CA THR A 4 13.13 27.54 -38.25
C THR A 4 12.76 26.09 -38.52
N THR A 5 13.71 25.18 -38.29
CA THR A 5 13.46 23.73 -38.38
C THR A 5 12.68 23.29 -37.14
N VAL A 6 11.41 22.93 -37.34
CA VAL A 6 10.58 22.26 -36.34
C VAL A 6 11.11 20.84 -36.14
N ARG A 7 11.59 20.50 -34.93
CA ARG A 7 11.83 19.10 -34.53
C ARG A 7 10.64 18.61 -33.71
N SER A 8 10.10 17.48 -34.14
CA SER A 8 8.97 16.77 -33.56
C SER A 8 9.27 16.25 -32.16
N GLU A 9 8.46 16.62 -31.17
CA GLU A 9 8.45 15.99 -29.85
C GLU A 9 7.70 14.66 -29.92
N SER A 10 8.46 13.57 -30.02
CA SER A 10 7.97 12.22 -29.77
C SER A 10 8.98 11.48 -28.89
N GLN A 11 9.03 11.85 -27.61
CA GLN A 11 9.68 11.04 -26.58
C GLN A 11 8.82 11.06 -25.33
N LEU A 12 8.01 10.01 -25.18
CA LEU A 12 7.45 9.60 -23.89
C LEU A 12 8.64 9.32 -22.96
N VAL A 13 8.82 10.19 -21.97
CA VAL A 13 9.87 10.04 -20.95
C VAL A 13 9.48 8.88 -20.04
N GLU A 14 10.33 7.85 -19.97
CA GLU A 14 10.22 6.75 -19.02
C GLU A 14 10.09 7.30 -17.59
N HIS A 15 8.90 7.12 -17.02
CA HIS A 15 8.68 7.30 -15.60
C HIS A 15 9.52 6.27 -14.86
N THR A 16 10.56 6.73 -14.18
CA THR A 16 11.40 5.90 -13.31
C THR A 16 10.60 5.55 -12.06
N LEU A 17 9.76 4.52 -12.18
CA LEU A 17 9.40 3.67 -11.05
C LEU A 17 10.72 3.24 -10.37
N PRO A 18 10.77 3.06 -9.03
CA PRO A 18 11.92 2.44 -8.41
C PRO A 18 12.23 1.16 -9.20
N PRO A 19 13.51 0.92 -9.56
CA PRO A 19 13.83 -0.21 -10.42
C PRO A 19 13.25 -1.45 -9.76
N THR A 20 12.38 -2.14 -10.49
CA THR A 20 11.69 -3.37 -10.07
C THR A 20 12.69 -4.41 -9.55
N SER A 21 13.97 -4.29 -9.91
CA SER A 21 15.10 -5.07 -9.41
C SER A 21 15.40 -4.95 -7.90
N SER A 22 14.86 -3.95 -7.20
CA SER A 22 15.04 -3.75 -5.75
C SER A 22 13.90 -4.31 -4.89
N ILE A 23 12.73 -4.54 -5.48
CA ILE A 23 11.60 -5.19 -4.84
C ILE A 23 11.86 -6.71 -4.92
N ARG A 24 12.32 -7.30 -3.82
CA ARG A 24 12.44 -8.77 -3.76
C ARG A 24 11.04 -9.38 -3.82
N SER A 25 10.87 -10.33 -4.74
CA SER A 25 9.63 -11.06 -4.94
C SER A 25 9.09 -11.62 -3.63
N GLY A 26 7.80 -11.46 -3.40
CA GLY A 26 7.06 -12.21 -2.39
C GLY A 26 7.12 -13.72 -2.68
N PRO A 27 6.51 -14.57 -1.84
CA PRO A 27 6.51 -16.02 -2.05
C PRO A 27 6.17 -16.34 -3.50
N SER A 28 7.11 -16.99 -4.22
CA SER A 28 6.97 -17.31 -5.66
C SER A 28 5.72 -18.13 -5.95
N ASN A 29 5.20 -18.81 -4.92
CA ASN A 29 4.09 -19.76 -5.02
C ASN A 29 2.73 -19.15 -4.61
N TYR A 30 2.63 -17.82 -4.40
CA TYR A 30 1.33 -17.21 -4.13
C TYR A 30 0.50 -17.11 -5.40
N ASP A 31 -0.65 -17.79 -5.41
CA ASP A 31 -1.61 -17.76 -6.53
C ASP A 31 -2.43 -16.46 -6.51
N VAL A 32 -2.02 -15.51 -7.33
CA VAL A 32 -2.66 -14.19 -7.46
C VAL A 32 -4.07 -14.23 -8.05
N SER A 33 -4.46 -15.32 -8.71
CA SER A 33 -5.81 -15.46 -9.27
C SER A 33 -6.89 -15.52 -8.18
N THR A 34 -6.50 -15.90 -6.96
CA THR A 34 -7.38 -15.93 -5.78
C THR A 34 -7.72 -14.54 -5.22
N ILE A 35 -6.93 -13.52 -5.57
CA ILE A 35 -7.16 -12.14 -5.15
C ILE A 35 -8.24 -11.55 -6.06
N LYS A 36 -9.33 -11.07 -5.46
CA LYS A 36 -10.45 -10.45 -6.18
C LYS A 36 -10.12 -9.03 -6.61
N GLY A 37 -10.93 -8.50 -7.52
CA GLY A 37 -10.89 -7.10 -7.95
C GLY A 37 -10.73 -6.96 -9.45
N ASN A 38 -10.53 -5.72 -9.90
CA ASN A 38 -10.63 -5.34 -11.31
C ASN A 38 -9.27 -5.09 -12.00
N ILE A 39 -8.17 -5.49 -11.36
CA ILE A 39 -6.81 -5.32 -11.89
C ILE A 39 -6.26 -6.64 -12.44
N SER A 40 -5.27 -6.56 -13.33
CA SER A 40 -4.61 -7.73 -13.90
C SER A 40 -3.84 -8.53 -12.84
N ASP A 41 -3.60 -9.81 -13.12
CA ASP A 41 -2.80 -10.67 -12.24
C ASP A 41 -1.35 -10.19 -12.10
N GLU A 42 -0.80 -9.57 -13.15
CA GLU A 42 0.48 -8.86 -13.09
C GLU A 42 0.47 -7.71 -12.07
N ALA A 43 -0.59 -6.89 -12.07
CA ALA A 43 -0.74 -5.82 -11.09
C ALA A 43 -0.93 -6.37 -9.66
N LYS A 44 -1.70 -7.45 -9.48
CA LYS A 44 -1.83 -8.12 -8.17
C LYS A 44 -0.49 -8.64 -7.67
N ARG A 45 0.31 -9.23 -8.57
CA ARG A 45 1.66 -9.72 -8.26
C ARG A 45 2.58 -8.58 -7.85
N PHE A 46 2.56 -7.46 -8.57
CA PHE A 46 3.31 -6.26 -8.20
C PHE A 46 2.93 -5.74 -6.80
N VAL A 47 1.65 -5.64 -6.48
CA VAL A 47 1.18 -5.20 -5.16
C VAL A 47 1.66 -6.14 -4.06
N LEU A 48 1.62 -7.46 -4.29
CA LEU A 48 2.15 -8.44 -3.34
C LEU A 48 3.65 -8.29 -3.15
N ASP A 49 4.42 -8.19 -4.23
CA ASP A 49 5.88 -8.07 -4.15
C ASP A 49 6.28 -6.80 -3.37
N LEU A 50 5.59 -5.68 -3.65
CA LEU A 50 5.73 -4.45 -2.88
C LEU A 50 5.37 -4.64 -1.40
N PHE A 51 4.23 -5.26 -1.12
CA PHE A 51 3.78 -5.55 0.24
C PHE A 51 4.83 -6.37 1.01
N TYR A 52 5.31 -7.47 0.42
CA TYR A 52 6.29 -8.36 1.03
C TYR A 52 7.65 -7.70 1.27
N TYR A 53 8.06 -6.79 0.39
CA TYR A 53 9.23 -5.95 0.60
C TYR A 53 9.13 -5.18 1.93
N TYR A 54 7.98 -4.56 2.22
CA TYR A 54 7.78 -3.77 3.45
C TYR A 54 7.55 -4.60 4.72
N VAL A 55 6.98 -5.81 4.61
CA VAL A 55 6.78 -6.68 5.79
C VAL A 55 7.97 -7.58 6.12
N GLY A 56 9.14 -7.29 5.55
CA GLY A 56 10.41 -7.92 5.95
C GLY A 56 10.63 -9.28 5.30
N THR A 57 11.10 -9.25 4.04
CA THR A 57 11.63 -10.40 3.30
C THR A 57 12.84 -11.09 3.97
N GLN A 58 13.37 -10.54 5.07
CA GLN A 58 14.45 -11.12 5.87
C GLN A 58 14.00 -11.32 7.32
N ASP A 59 14.43 -12.44 7.92
CA ASP A 59 14.20 -12.71 9.33
C ASP A 59 14.97 -11.69 10.20
N GLY A 60 14.29 -11.10 11.18
CA GLY A 60 14.86 -10.10 12.09
C GLY A 60 14.36 -8.66 11.90
N CYS A 61 13.60 -8.34 10.84
CA CYS A 61 12.94 -7.04 10.71
C CYS A 61 11.78 -6.88 11.72
N PHE A 62 11.59 -5.67 12.23
CA PHE A 62 10.51 -5.37 13.18
C PHE A 62 9.14 -5.73 12.59
N GLY A 63 8.35 -6.48 13.36
CA GLY A 63 6.99 -6.87 12.99
C GLY A 63 6.88 -7.89 11.86
N ALA A 64 7.99 -8.42 11.31
CA ALA A 64 7.94 -9.31 10.15
C ALA A 64 7.06 -10.56 10.36
N SER A 65 7.07 -11.15 11.56
CA SER A 65 6.20 -12.28 11.91
C SER A 65 4.71 -11.91 11.84
N VAL A 66 4.35 -10.69 12.23
CA VAL A 66 2.99 -10.16 12.15
C VAL A 66 2.63 -9.85 10.70
N GLY A 67 3.49 -9.09 10.01
CA GLY A 67 3.25 -8.65 8.65
C GLY A 67 3.08 -9.81 7.66
N ARG A 68 3.84 -10.90 7.80
CA ARG A 68 3.71 -12.11 6.95
C ARG A 68 2.36 -12.83 7.10
N ARG A 69 1.59 -12.56 8.16
CA ARG A 69 0.26 -13.15 8.36
C ARG A 69 -0.87 -12.38 7.68
N LEU A 70 -0.62 -11.14 7.24
CA LEU A 70 -1.58 -10.39 6.42
C LEU A 70 -1.67 -11.03 5.02
N LYS A 71 -2.90 -11.27 4.58
CA LYS A 71 -3.20 -11.86 3.26
C LYS A 71 -3.97 -10.87 2.43
N LEU A 72 -3.41 -10.43 1.30
CA LEU A 72 -4.15 -9.63 0.32
C LEU A 72 -5.27 -10.50 -0.26
N VAL A 73 -6.52 -10.02 -0.19
CA VAL A 73 -7.70 -10.75 -0.69
C VAL A 73 -8.46 -9.98 -1.76
N GLU A 74 -8.34 -8.65 -1.79
CA GLU A 74 -8.91 -7.80 -2.84
C GLU A 74 -7.96 -6.67 -3.20
N ALA A 75 -7.87 -6.34 -4.50
CA ALA A 75 -7.15 -5.18 -4.99
C ALA A 75 -7.88 -4.59 -6.20
N GLU A 76 -8.20 -3.29 -6.14
CA GLU A 76 -8.98 -2.63 -7.18
C GLU A 76 -8.56 -1.18 -7.41
N ILE A 77 -8.82 -0.70 -8.62
CA ILE A 77 -8.67 0.70 -9.01
C ILE A 77 -10.05 1.26 -9.35
N LEU A 78 -10.43 2.32 -8.65
CA LEU A 78 -11.62 3.10 -8.96
C LEU A 78 -11.29 4.16 -10.00
N LEU A 79 -12.12 4.23 -11.03
CA LEU A 79 -11.99 5.19 -12.12
C LEU A 79 -12.88 6.41 -11.89
N ARG A 80 -12.35 7.60 -12.19
CA ARG A 80 -13.12 8.84 -12.30
C ARG A 80 -12.90 9.41 -13.70
N ASN A 81 -13.98 9.60 -14.46
CA ASN A 81 -13.92 10.06 -15.85
C ASN A 81 -12.99 9.20 -16.73
N GLY A 82 -13.02 7.88 -16.55
CA GLY A 82 -12.21 6.92 -17.30
C GLY A 82 -10.73 6.87 -16.90
N LYS A 83 -10.30 7.59 -15.86
CA LYS A 83 -8.91 7.61 -15.37
C LYS A 83 -8.82 7.05 -13.95
N ALA A 84 -7.72 6.36 -13.64
CA ALA A 84 -7.43 5.91 -12.28
C ALA A 84 -7.48 7.09 -11.30
N SER A 85 -8.26 6.94 -10.23
CA SER A 85 -8.50 8.00 -9.26
C SER A 85 -8.23 7.58 -7.83
N GLN A 86 -8.44 6.30 -7.53
CA GLN A 86 -8.28 5.76 -6.19
C GLN A 86 -7.92 4.28 -6.27
N GLY A 87 -6.91 3.85 -5.51
CA GLY A 87 -6.65 2.45 -5.25
C GLY A 87 -7.35 2.01 -3.97
N ARG A 88 -7.79 0.77 -3.94
CA ARG A 88 -8.31 0.11 -2.75
C ARG A 88 -7.71 -1.30 -2.65
N THR A 89 -7.26 -1.67 -1.45
CA THR A 89 -6.77 -3.02 -1.14
C THR A 89 -7.43 -3.52 0.13
N VAL A 90 -7.68 -4.82 0.20
CA VAL A 90 -8.22 -5.48 1.38
C VAL A 90 -7.29 -6.60 1.81
N PHE A 91 -6.85 -6.56 3.06
CA PHE A 91 -6.09 -7.62 3.68
C PHE A 91 -6.90 -8.32 4.77
N GLU A 92 -6.61 -9.59 5.02
CA GLU A 92 -7.14 -10.34 6.16
C GLU A 92 -6.01 -10.82 7.08
N VAL A 93 -6.26 -10.80 8.39
CA VAL A 93 -5.34 -11.34 9.40
C VAL A 93 -6.12 -11.86 10.60
N ASP A 94 -5.70 -13.00 11.14
CA ASP A 94 -6.23 -13.56 12.38
C ASP A 94 -5.47 -12.97 13.57
N ILE A 95 -6.18 -12.49 14.59
CA ILE A 95 -5.56 -11.86 15.77
C ILE A 95 -5.11 -12.92 16.76
N GLU A 96 -3.81 -13.11 16.87
CA GLU A 96 -3.22 -14.08 17.78
C GLU A 96 -2.62 -13.43 19.03
N ARG A 97 -2.21 -14.28 19.97
CA ARG A 97 -1.73 -13.87 21.30
C ARG A 97 -0.55 -12.91 21.26
N ASP A 98 0.39 -13.10 20.34
CA ASP A 98 1.59 -12.25 20.20
C ASP A 98 1.28 -10.83 19.69
N MET A 99 0.09 -10.63 19.13
CA MET A 99 -0.41 -9.32 18.70
C MET A 99 -1.18 -8.59 19.81
N CYS A 100 -1.46 -9.27 20.93
CA CYS A 100 -2.36 -8.78 21.95
C CYS A 100 -1.63 -8.08 23.11
N ASN A 101 -2.35 -7.17 23.75
CA ASN A 101 -1.99 -6.63 25.06
C ASN A 101 -2.44 -7.62 26.18
N PRO A 102 -2.16 -7.32 27.48
CA PRO A 102 -2.59 -8.17 28.59
C PRO A 102 -4.10 -8.39 28.73
N LEU A 103 -4.93 -7.50 28.14
CA LEU A 103 -6.39 -7.63 28.10
C LEU A 103 -6.88 -8.57 26.99
N LYS A 104 -5.97 -9.24 26.27
CA LYS A 104 -6.28 -10.15 25.14
C LYS A 104 -7.02 -9.45 24.00
N THR A 105 -6.70 -8.18 23.77
CA THR A 105 -7.15 -7.41 22.62
C THR A 105 -5.94 -6.92 21.83
N LEU A 106 -6.11 -6.66 20.54
CA LEU A 106 -5.06 -6.19 19.65
C LEU A 106 -4.33 -4.99 20.27
N HIS A 107 -3.01 -5.14 20.47
CA HIS A 107 -2.19 -4.09 21.04
C HIS A 107 -2.19 -2.87 20.13
N GLY A 108 -2.34 -1.65 20.69
CA GLY A 108 -2.42 -0.42 19.90
C GLY A 108 -1.24 -0.22 18.93
N ALA A 109 -0.01 -0.50 19.38
CA ALA A 109 1.16 -0.47 18.50
C ALA A 109 1.13 -1.52 17.37
N CYS A 110 0.55 -2.71 17.63
CA CYS A 110 0.40 -3.74 16.60
C CYS A 110 -0.67 -3.32 15.58
N ALA A 111 -1.80 -2.78 16.04
CA ALA A 111 -2.81 -2.17 15.17
C ALA A 111 -2.21 -1.09 14.26
N THR A 112 -1.43 -0.15 14.81
CA THR A 112 -0.75 0.90 14.02
C THR A 112 0.26 0.29 13.05
N TYR A 113 0.98 -0.77 13.43
CA TYR A 113 1.87 -1.49 12.52
C TYR A 113 1.11 -2.05 11.31
N LEU A 114 -0.06 -2.68 11.50
CA LEU A 114 -0.84 -3.25 10.39
C LEU A 114 -1.25 -2.20 9.34
N VAL A 115 -1.52 -0.96 9.78
CA VAL A 115 -1.88 0.15 8.88
C VAL A 115 -0.80 0.42 7.84
N GLY A 116 0.47 0.42 8.24
CA GLY A 116 1.60 0.83 7.39
C GLY A 116 1.71 0.04 6.08
N PRO A 117 1.98 -1.27 6.13
CA PRO A 117 2.10 -2.10 4.93
C PRO A 117 0.83 -2.15 4.08
N CYS A 118 -0.35 -2.18 4.70
CA CYS A 118 -1.63 -2.24 3.98
C CYS A 118 -1.85 -0.98 3.12
N THR A 119 -1.67 0.19 3.73
CA THR A 119 -1.86 1.47 3.03
C THR A 119 -0.77 1.77 2.01
N ILE A 120 0.49 1.38 2.25
CA ILE A 120 1.57 1.50 1.26
C ILE A 120 1.27 0.63 0.04
N SER A 121 0.71 -0.57 0.23
CA SER A 121 0.30 -1.44 -0.88
C SER A 121 -0.77 -0.78 -1.74
N THR A 122 -1.74 -0.09 -1.12
CA THR A 122 -2.75 0.70 -1.83
C THR A 122 -2.16 1.87 -2.62
N LEU A 123 -1.19 2.58 -2.04
CA LEU A 123 -0.52 3.71 -2.69
C LEU A 123 0.36 3.24 -3.85
N GLY A 124 1.07 2.12 -3.68
CA GLY A 124 1.82 1.46 -4.74
C GLY A 124 0.92 1.03 -5.90
N LEU A 125 -0.23 0.42 -5.59
CA LEU A 125 -1.24 0.05 -6.59
C LEU A 125 -1.69 1.25 -7.42
N LEU A 126 -2.10 2.34 -6.76
CA LEU A 126 -2.53 3.54 -7.48
C LEU A 126 -1.38 4.21 -8.24
N GLY A 127 -0.17 4.25 -7.65
CA GLY A 127 1.02 4.76 -8.30
C GLY A 127 1.31 4.03 -9.62
N ALA A 128 1.32 2.70 -9.59
CA ALA A 128 1.51 1.88 -10.79
C ALA A 128 0.44 2.17 -11.86
N ALA A 129 -0.83 2.27 -11.46
CA ALA A 129 -1.92 2.59 -12.37
C ALA A 129 -1.82 3.99 -13.00
N LEU A 130 -1.16 4.93 -12.32
CA LEU A 130 -0.90 6.29 -12.78
C LEU A 130 0.45 6.45 -13.49
N GLY A 131 1.28 5.40 -13.53
CA GLY A 131 2.64 5.47 -14.06
C GLY A 131 3.58 6.33 -13.20
N ILE A 132 3.33 6.45 -11.89
CA ILE A 132 4.17 7.21 -10.96
C ILE A 132 4.63 6.34 -9.79
N ASP A 133 5.70 6.76 -9.12
CA ASP A 133 6.16 6.08 -7.91
C ASP A 133 5.15 6.25 -6.75
N GLY A 134 4.49 5.15 -6.36
CA GLY A 134 3.59 5.08 -5.21
C GLY A 134 4.28 4.85 -3.87
N THR A 135 5.59 4.65 -3.86
CA THR A 135 6.36 4.30 -2.66
C THR A 135 6.72 5.51 -1.80
N GLY A 136 7.16 5.23 -0.57
CA GLY A 136 7.59 6.23 0.38
C GLY A 136 7.86 5.64 1.76
N VAL A 137 8.18 6.52 2.72
CA VAL A 137 8.28 6.18 4.14
C VAL A 137 7.16 6.86 4.92
N SER A 138 6.73 6.25 6.02
CA SER A 138 5.72 6.82 6.91
C SER A 138 6.14 8.20 7.41
N GLN A 139 5.28 9.20 7.20
CA GLN A 139 5.46 10.57 7.69
C GLN A 139 4.59 10.82 8.92
N SER A 140 3.31 10.43 8.85
CA SER A 140 2.37 10.58 9.97
C SER A 140 1.28 9.52 9.91
N VAL A 141 0.85 9.06 11.08
CA VAL A 141 -0.31 8.18 11.22
C VAL A 141 -1.20 8.77 12.31
N ASN A 142 -2.46 9.04 11.97
CA ASN A 142 -3.50 9.37 12.93
C ASN A 142 -4.43 8.16 13.06
N VAL A 143 -4.59 7.63 14.27
CA VAL A 143 -5.38 6.41 14.54
C VAL A 143 -6.49 6.75 15.52
N THR A 144 -7.70 6.27 15.24
CA THR A 144 -8.84 6.30 16.15
C THR A 144 -9.25 4.86 16.48
N TRP A 145 -9.36 4.56 17.77
CA TRP A 145 -9.85 3.27 18.27
C TRP A 145 -11.33 3.40 18.63
N HIS A 146 -12.17 2.68 17.90
CA HIS A 146 -13.62 2.68 18.09
C HIS A 146 -14.06 1.53 18.99
N GLN A 147 -13.48 0.34 18.78
CA GLN A 147 -13.79 -0.89 19.52
C GLN A 147 -12.57 -1.81 19.63
N PRO A 148 -12.50 -2.65 20.69
CA PRO A 148 -11.42 -3.61 20.83
C PRO A 148 -11.56 -4.79 19.86
N ALA A 149 -10.53 -5.04 19.04
CA ALA A 149 -10.38 -6.30 18.32
C ALA A 149 -9.88 -7.40 19.27
N LYS A 150 -10.69 -8.44 19.51
CA LYS A 150 -10.38 -9.49 20.48
C LYS A 150 -9.45 -10.55 19.88
N MET A 151 -8.62 -11.15 20.72
CA MET A 151 -7.86 -12.35 20.33
C MET A 151 -8.79 -13.41 19.76
N GLY A 152 -8.40 -13.98 18.62
CA GLY A 152 -9.15 -15.00 17.89
C GLY A 152 -10.10 -14.46 16.82
N CYS A 153 -10.37 -13.15 16.75
CA CYS A 153 -11.15 -12.61 15.64
C CYS A 153 -10.31 -12.46 14.38
N ARG A 154 -11.00 -12.46 13.23
CA ARG A 154 -10.39 -12.14 11.93
C ARG A 154 -10.63 -10.68 11.60
N LEU A 155 -9.57 -9.93 11.36
CA LEU A 155 -9.69 -8.56 10.86
C LEU A 155 -9.71 -8.52 9.34
N ARG A 156 -10.63 -7.72 8.80
CA ARG A 156 -10.63 -7.22 7.42
C ARG A 156 -10.05 -5.80 7.44
N VAL A 157 -8.85 -5.64 6.90
CA VAL A 157 -8.12 -4.37 6.81
C VAL A 157 -8.35 -3.76 5.44
N VAL A 158 -9.19 -2.74 5.37
CA VAL A 158 -9.54 -2.04 4.12
C VAL A 158 -8.70 -0.77 4.04
N SER A 159 -7.92 -0.62 2.97
CA SER A 159 -7.12 0.59 2.73
C SER A 159 -7.54 1.23 1.41
N THR A 160 -7.69 2.55 1.41
CA THR A 160 -8.18 3.34 0.29
C THR A 160 -7.33 4.60 0.14
N SER A 161 -6.72 4.79 -1.02
CA SER A 161 -5.90 5.97 -1.28
C SER A 161 -6.75 7.25 -1.26
N ILE A 162 -6.26 8.30 -0.61
CA ILE A 162 -6.88 9.63 -0.60
C ILE A 162 -6.20 10.54 -1.62
N PHE A 163 -4.87 10.58 -1.61
CA PHE A 163 -4.10 11.52 -2.42
C PHE A 163 -2.76 10.93 -2.81
N ILE A 164 -2.37 11.13 -4.07
CA ILE A 164 -1.05 10.81 -4.59
C ILE A 164 -0.63 11.88 -5.59
N ASN A 165 0.28 12.77 -5.19
CA ASN A 165 0.93 13.71 -6.10
C ASN A 165 2.21 14.26 -5.46
N GLY A 166 3.24 14.52 -6.26
CA GLY A 166 4.51 15.03 -5.78
C GLY A 166 5.13 14.12 -4.71
N ARG A 167 5.46 14.70 -3.54
CA ARG A 167 6.18 13.99 -2.48
C ARG A 167 5.29 13.36 -1.41
N ILE A 168 4.10 13.91 -1.16
CA ILE A 168 3.22 13.44 -0.08
C ILE A 168 2.12 12.55 -0.67
N ARG A 169 1.82 11.46 0.03
CA ARG A 169 0.76 10.53 -0.32
C ARG A 169 -0.02 10.23 0.93
N THR A 170 -1.32 10.03 0.81
CA THR A 170 -2.19 9.78 1.95
C THR A 170 -3.16 8.67 1.63
N SER A 171 -3.39 7.79 2.58
CA SER A 171 -4.34 6.69 2.49
C SER A 171 -5.17 6.62 3.78
N HIS A 172 -6.43 6.26 3.63
CA HIS A 172 -7.33 5.90 4.71
C HIS A 172 -7.26 4.39 4.94
N CYS A 173 -7.31 3.95 6.19
CA CYS A 173 -7.34 2.54 6.54
C CYS A 173 -8.39 2.28 7.61
N GLU A 174 -9.14 1.20 7.46
CA GLU A 174 -10.12 0.72 8.42
C GLU A 174 -9.83 -0.74 8.75
N LEU A 175 -9.87 -1.10 10.03
CA LEU A 175 -9.76 -2.48 10.49
C LEU A 175 -11.11 -2.86 11.08
N TRP A 176 -11.78 -3.78 10.38
CA TRP A 176 -13.09 -4.31 10.74
C TRP A 176 -12.93 -5.70 11.35
N ASP A 177 -13.63 -5.98 12.45
CA ASP A 177 -13.87 -7.36 12.84
C ASP A 177 -14.79 -8.00 11.79
N LYS A 178 -14.26 -8.96 11.03
CA LYS A 178 -14.95 -9.55 9.88
C LYS A 178 -16.16 -10.38 10.31
N ASP A 179 -16.10 -11.02 11.47
CA ASP A 179 -17.14 -11.93 11.94
C ASP A 179 -18.29 -11.17 12.58
N GLN A 180 -17.99 -10.03 13.21
CA GLN A 180 -18.99 -9.17 13.85
C GLN A 180 -19.44 -8.00 12.96
N ASP A 181 -18.76 -7.75 11.84
CA ASP A 181 -18.95 -6.61 10.94
C ASP A 181 -18.95 -5.25 11.66
N VAL A 182 -18.03 -5.08 12.62
CA VAL A 182 -17.86 -3.83 13.38
C VAL A 182 -16.52 -3.17 13.08
N LEU A 183 -16.54 -1.84 12.97
CA LEU A 183 -15.34 -1.03 12.82
C LEU A 183 -14.59 -0.99 14.16
N CYS A 184 -13.38 -1.56 14.20
CA CYS A 184 -12.54 -1.53 15.39
C CYS A 184 -11.64 -0.29 15.39
N ILE A 185 -10.97 -0.02 14.28
CA ILE A 185 -9.94 1.02 14.17
C ILE A 185 -10.08 1.72 12.82
N SER A 186 -9.93 3.05 12.79
CA SER A 186 -9.72 3.81 11.56
C SER A 186 -8.43 4.61 11.64
N ALA A 187 -7.79 4.84 10.51
CA ALA A 187 -6.53 5.56 10.44
C ALA A 187 -6.35 6.36 9.16
N ILE A 188 -5.67 7.49 9.27
CA ILE A 188 -5.11 8.26 8.15
C ILE A 188 -3.60 8.10 8.20
N HIS A 189 -3.01 7.54 7.15
CA HIS A 189 -1.57 7.37 7.03
C HIS A 189 -1.06 8.22 5.87
N SER A 190 -0.14 9.13 6.17
CA SER A 190 0.60 9.90 5.18
C SER A 190 2.03 9.37 5.06
N THR A 191 2.49 9.24 3.81
CA THR A 191 3.86 8.88 3.47
C THR A 191 4.53 10.01 2.70
N VAL A 192 5.85 10.05 2.79
CA VAL A 192 6.69 10.97 2.02
C VAL A 192 7.67 10.18 1.16
N ASN A 193 7.75 10.56 -0.12
CA ASN A 193 8.82 10.10 -0.99
C ASN A 193 10.11 10.87 -0.65
N THR A 194 11.11 10.13 -0.17
CA THR A 194 12.42 10.65 0.27
C THR A 194 13.39 10.81 -0.88
N PHE A 195 13.15 10.17 -2.02
CA PHE A 195 13.99 10.29 -3.21
C PHE A 195 13.59 11.54 -4.00
N ARG A 196 14.58 12.37 -4.34
CA ARG A 196 14.37 13.46 -5.29
C ARG A 196 14.42 12.86 -6.70
N SER A 197 13.41 13.14 -7.52
CA SER A 197 13.50 12.83 -8.94
C SER A 197 14.63 13.68 -9.55
N THR A 198 15.43 13.11 -10.44
CA THR A 198 16.52 13.82 -11.14
C THR A 198 15.99 15.02 -11.94
N LEU A 199 14.70 15.03 -12.28
CA LEU A 199 13.98 16.13 -12.93
C LEU A 199 13.90 17.41 -12.09
N ASP A 200 13.93 17.29 -10.75
CA ASP A 200 13.88 18.46 -9.86
C ASP A 200 15.18 19.30 -9.90
N ARG A 201 16.28 18.76 -10.44
CA ARG A 201 17.53 19.51 -10.65
C ARG A 201 17.54 20.35 -11.92
N ALA A 202 16.69 20.05 -12.90
CA ALA A 202 16.67 20.73 -14.20
C ALA A 202 15.85 22.03 -14.20
N LYS A 203 15.28 22.43 -13.05
CA LYS A 203 14.47 23.65 -12.87
C LYS A 203 15.07 24.65 -11.86
N MET A 204 16.36 24.51 -11.51
CA MET A 204 17.12 25.49 -10.73
C MET A 204 18.22 26.11 -11.57
#